data_AF-A0A7K4BZF3-F1
#
_entry.id   AF-A0A7K4BZF3-F1
#
_cell.length_a   1.000
_cell.length_b   1.000
_cell.length_c   1.000
_cell.angle_alpha   90.00
_cell.angle_beta   90.00
_cell.angle_gamma   90.00
#
_symmetry.space_group_name_H-M   'P 1'
#
loop_
_entity.id
_entity.type
_entity.pdbx_description
1 polymer ?
#
loop_
_entity_poly.entity_id
_entity_poly.type
_entity_poly.pdbx_seq_one_letter_code
_entity_poly.pdbx_strand_id
1 'polypeptide(L)'
;MPKLLNKNKQKQNNNKKEKNNQKQKTNKILNNTDFVPIILDTNFLLTMVRYKIHGLEEIKTKIKCKFFTMSRVMFELEALGKREKKIAKELLLVKQIIKNNEIKIIDSTMEDVDTELVEKSKQGNIIATNDKNLRERIKKAGGKSIYIRSLNFIETSEIEQN
;
A
#
# COMPACT_ATOMS: atom_id res chain seq x y z
N MET A 1 -51.79 10.88 30.50
CA MET A 1 -50.43 11.40 30.25
C MET A 1 -49.62 10.41 29.41
N PRO A 2 -49.40 10.66 28.10
CA PRO A 2 -48.16 10.25 27.45
C PRO A 2 -47.81 11.13 26.23
N LYS A 3 -47.22 12.33 26.43
CA LYS A 3 -46.70 13.16 25.31
C LYS A 3 -45.22 13.52 25.45
N LEU A 4 -44.58 13.16 26.57
CA LEU A 4 -43.18 13.52 26.87
C LEU A 4 -42.16 12.43 26.47
N LEU A 5 -42.57 11.17 26.29
CA LEU A 5 -41.64 10.07 25.99
C LEU A 5 -41.21 9.98 24.51
N ASN A 6 -42.02 10.51 23.59
CA ASN A 6 -41.79 10.36 22.15
C ASN A 6 -40.83 11.43 21.56
N LYS A 7 -40.77 12.63 22.16
CA LYS A 7 -39.87 13.71 21.73
C LYS A 7 -38.40 13.40 22.04
N ASN A 8 -38.11 12.68 23.13
CA ASN A 8 -36.73 12.34 23.52
C ASN A 8 -36.10 11.27 22.62
N LYS A 9 -36.87 10.30 22.12
CA LYS A 9 -36.36 9.29 21.17
C LYS A 9 -36.03 9.88 19.80
N GLN A 10 -36.84 10.82 19.30
CA GLN A 10 -36.59 11.50 18.02
C GLN A 10 -35.35 12.42 18.08
N LYS A 11 -35.14 13.14 19.19
CA LYS A 11 -33.97 14.00 19.38
C LYS A 11 -32.66 13.20 19.45
N GLN A 12 -32.68 12.03 20.08
CA GLN A 12 -31.50 11.14 20.14
C GLN A 12 -31.14 10.51 18.78
N ASN A 13 -32.13 10.19 17.95
CA ASN A 13 -31.90 9.64 16.61
C ASN A 13 -31.34 10.68 15.63
N ASN A 14 -31.80 11.94 15.73
CA ASN A 14 -31.26 13.03 14.90
C ASN A 14 -29.82 13.37 15.28
N ASN A 15 -29.50 13.42 16.59
CA ASN A 15 -28.12 13.63 17.05
C ASN A 15 -27.17 12.49 16.66
N LYS A 16 -27.63 11.23 16.58
CA LYS A 16 -26.83 10.11 16.07
C LYS A 16 -26.60 10.20 14.55
N LYS A 17 -27.61 10.60 13.78
CA LYS A 17 -27.46 10.83 12.32
C LYS A 17 -26.54 11.99 12.00
N GLU A 18 -26.64 13.10 12.74
CA GLU A 18 -25.72 14.25 12.60
C GLU A 18 -24.29 13.90 13.00
N LYS A 19 -24.09 13.15 14.09
CA LYS A 19 -22.77 12.64 14.48
C LYS A 19 -22.21 11.67 13.44
N ASN A 20 -23.01 10.80 12.86
CA ASN A 20 -22.56 9.88 11.81
C ASN A 20 -22.25 10.61 10.49
N ASN A 21 -23.05 11.61 10.11
CA ASN A 21 -22.79 12.44 8.94
C ASN A 21 -21.60 13.38 9.15
N GLN A 22 -21.38 13.86 10.37
CA GLN A 22 -20.16 14.60 10.74
C GLN A 22 -18.95 13.67 10.75
N LYS A 23 -19.04 12.45 11.31
CA LYS A 23 -17.95 11.45 11.27
C LYS A 23 -17.59 11.03 9.84
N GLN A 24 -18.61 10.88 8.98
CA GLN A 24 -18.43 10.60 7.55
C GLN A 24 -17.88 11.83 6.79
N LYS A 25 -18.32 13.05 7.11
CA LYS A 25 -17.73 14.29 6.56
C LYS A 25 -16.28 14.50 7.02
N THR A 26 -15.96 14.27 8.30
CA THR A 26 -14.60 14.39 8.83
C THR A 26 -13.69 13.32 8.22
N ASN A 27 -14.19 12.09 8.01
CA ASN A 27 -13.44 11.05 7.32
C ASN A 27 -13.28 11.37 5.81
N LYS A 28 -14.24 12.06 5.19
CA LYS A 28 -14.13 12.51 3.80
C LYS A 28 -13.21 13.72 3.64
N ILE A 29 -13.10 14.59 4.65
CA ILE A 29 -12.21 15.76 4.68
C ILE A 29 -10.75 15.36 5.02
N LEU A 30 -10.54 14.21 5.66
CA LEU A 30 -9.19 13.64 5.92
C LEU A 30 -8.53 12.99 4.69
N ASN A 31 -9.24 12.86 3.56
CA ASN A 31 -8.71 12.24 2.33
C ASN A 31 -7.95 13.21 1.42
N ASN A 32 -7.51 14.37 1.94
CA ASN A 32 -6.54 15.21 1.25
C ASN A 32 -5.13 14.78 1.68
N THR A 33 -4.77 13.53 1.38
CA THR A 33 -3.37 13.12 1.53
C THR A 33 -2.64 13.51 0.26
N ASP A 34 -1.87 14.59 0.36
CA ASP A 34 -0.84 15.09 -0.57
C ASP A 34 0.14 14.04 -1.15
N PHE A 35 0.02 12.77 -0.77
CA PHE A 35 0.95 11.70 -1.10
C PHE A 35 0.20 10.48 -1.62
N VAL A 36 0.69 9.92 -2.74
CA VAL A 36 0.21 8.65 -3.29
C VAL A 36 0.80 7.48 -2.50
N PRO A 37 -0.01 6.55 -1.95
CA PRO A 37 0.51 5.37 -1.27
C PRO A 37 1.01 4.33 -2.28
N ILE A 38 2.24 3.87 -2.08
CA ILE A 38 2.89 2.85 -2.92
C ILE A 38 3.24 1.65 -2.04
N ILE A 39 2.69 0.48 -2.38
CA ILE A 39 2.95 -0.77 -1.66
C ILE A 39 4.01 -1.54 -2.43
N LEU A 40 5.15 -1.75 -1.77
CA LEU A 40 6.28 -2.49 -2.27
C LEU A 40 6.09 -3.97 -1.98
N ASP A 41 6.15 -4.78 -3.04
CA ASP A 41 6.19 -6.24 -2.94
C ASP A 41 7.62 -6.73 -2.59
N THR A 42 7.73 -7.90 -1.97
CA THR A 42 8.99 -8.59 -1.65
C THR A 42 9.89 -8.67 -2.87
N ASN A 43 9.31 -9.12 -3.99
CA ASN A 43 10.05 -9.35 -5.22
C ASN A 43 10.61 -8.05 -5.76
N PHE A 44 9.91 -6.93 -5.58
CA PHE A 44 10.40 -5.61 -5.96
C PHE A 44 11.60 -5.18 -5.10
N LEU A 45 11.49 -5.29 -3.77
CA LEU A 45 12.58 -4.99 -2.83
C LEU A 45 13.82 -5.86 -3.09
N LEU A 46 13.63 -7.17 -3.28
CA LEU A 46 14.72 -8.09 -3.62
C LEU A 46 15.34 -7.77 -4.98
N THR A 47 14.54 -7.41 -5.98
CA THR A 47 15.05 -7.00 -7.30
C THR A 47 15.94 -5.77 -7.16
N MET A 48 15.50 -4.75 -6.42
CA MET A 48 16.30 -3.55 -6.17
C MET A 48 17.65 -3.90 -5.52
N VAL A 49 17.66 -4.79 -4.54
CA VAL A 49 18.89 -5.24 -3.88
C VAL A 49 19.81 -6.01 -4.84
N ARG A 50 19.27 -6.99 -5.57
CA ARG A 50 20.06 -7.87 -6.45
C ARG A 50 20.72 -7.13 -7.60
N TYR A 51 20.02 -6.15 -8.15
CA TYR A 51 20.48 -5.38 -9.30
C TYR A 51 21.01 -4.00 -8.93
N LYS A 52 21.08 -3.67 -7.63
CA LYS A 52 21.57 -2.38 -7.11
C LYS A 52 20.83 -1.18 -7.73
N ILE A 53 19.50 -1.28 -7.80
CA ILE A 53 18.63 -0.27 -8.42
C ILE A 53 18.13 0.69 -7.34
N HIS A 54 18.33 1.99 -7.57
CA HIS A 54 17.87 3.08 -6.71
C HIS A 54 16.43 3.49 -7.04
N GLY A 55 15.53 2.51 -6.95
CA GLY A 55 14.18 2.65 -7.50
C GLY A 55 13.27 3.58 -6.70
N LEU A 56 13.48 3.68 -5.38
CA LEU A 56 12.65 4.50 -4.52
C LEU A 56 12.91 5.99 -4.73
N GLU A 57 14.18 6.36 -4.92
CA GLU A 57 14.61 7.72 -5.22
C GLU A 57 14.00 8.19 -6.55
N GLU A 58 14.08 7.35 -7.59
CA GLU A 58 13.47 7.67 -8.89
C GLU A 58 11.95 7.88 -8.77
N ILE A 59 11.25 7.00 -8.04
CA ILE A 59 9.80 7.15 -7.81
C ILE A 59 9.51 8.47 -7.09
N LYS A 60 10.27 8.82 -6.05
CA LYS A 60 10.10 10.08 -5.29
C LYS A 60 10.29 11.32 -6.16
N THR A 61 11.12 11.28 -7.21
CA THR A 61 11.30 12.41 -8.14
C THR A 61 10.08 12.62 -9.05
N LYS A 62 9.30 11.57 -9.31
CA LYS A 62 8.16 11.58 -10.24
C LYS A 62 6.82 11.77 -9.52
N ILE A 63 6.71 11.24 -8.29
CA ILE A 63 5.45 11.16 -7.55
C ILE A 63 5.72 11.55 -6.09
N LYS A 64 4.94 12.49 -5.57
CA LYS A 64 4.88 12.74 -4.13
C LYS A 64 4.20 11.54 -3.48
N CYS A 65 4.96 10.67 -2.84
CA CYS A 65 4.47 9.35 -2.38
C CYS A 65 4.92 8.96 -0.97
N LYS A 66 4.25 7.94 -0.41
CA LYS A 66 4.68 7.24 0.81
C LYS A 66 4.77 5.75 0.53
N PHE A 67 5.82 5.11 1.03
CA PHE A 67 6.08 3.70 0.79
C PHE A 67 5.57 2.83 1.93
N PHE A 68 5.00 1.69 1.55
CA PHE A 68 4.50 0.66 2.44
C PHE A 68 5.02 -0.71 1.99
N THR A 69 5.06 -1.68 2.89
CA THR A 69 5.29 -3.10 2.56
C THR A 69 4.45 -3.97 3.49
N MET A 70 4.12 -5.19 3.06
CA MET A 70 3.35 -6.12 3.88
C MET A 70 4.22 -6.76 4.97
N SER A 71 3.66 -7.07 6.15
CA SER A 71 4.39 -7.74 7.24
C SER A 71 4.69 -9.20 6.94
N ARG A 72 3.76 -9.91 6.29
CA ARG A 72 3.92 -11.31 5.86
C ARG A 72 5.12 -11.53 4.94
N VAL A 73 5.37 -10.56 4.07
CA VAL A 73 6.54 -10.49 3.19
C VAL A 73 7.85 -10.53 3.97
N MET A 74 7.94 -9.77 5.07
CA MET A 74 9.14 -9.74 5.91
C MET A 74 9.35 -11.07 6.64
N PHE A 75 8.25 -11.69 7.09
CA PHE A 75 8.29 -12.99 7.75
C PHE A 75 8.81 -14.10 6.83
N GLU A 76 8.35 -14.14 5.58
CA GLU A 76 8.78 -15.12 4.58
C GLU A 76 10.27 -14.96 4.24
N LEU A 77 10.71 -13.71 4.03
CA LEU A 77 12.14 -13.42 3.81
C LEU A 77 13.02 -13.83 5.00
N GLU A 78 12.56 -13.58 6.23
CA GLU A 78 13.27 -14.00 7.44
C GLU A 78 13.38 -15.52 7.55
N ALA A 79 12.29 -16.24 7.23
CA ALA A 79 12.28 -17.69 7.22
C ALA A 79 13.26 -18.27 6.18
N LEU A 80 13.30 -17.69 4.98
CA LEU A 80 14.23 -18.08 3.92
C LEU A 80 15.69 -17.73 4.26
N GLY A 81 15.93 -16.56 4.86
CA GLY A 81 17.26 -16.12 5.28
C GLY A 81 17.92 -17.03 6.33
N LYS A 82 17.12 -17.78 7.11
CA LYS A 82 17.65 -18.79 8.04
C LYS A 82 18.25 -20.01 7.33
N ARG A 83 17.79 -20.30 6.11
CA ARG A 83 18.19 -21.50 5.34
C ARG A 83 19.27 -21.18 4.31
N GLU A 84 19.26 -19.97 3.76
CA GLU A 84 20.15 -19.57 2.66
C GLU A 84 20.98 -18.33 3.00
N LYS A 85 22.31 -18.50 3.05
CA LYS A 85 23.25 -17.40 3.36
C LYS A 85 23.16 -16.22 2.37
N LYS A 86 22.84 -16.49 1.10
CA LYS A 86 22.68 -15.43 0.08
C LYS A 86 21.44 -14.58 0.39
N ILE A 87 20.30 -15.23 0.66
CA ILE A 87 19.05 -14.54 1.04
C ILE A 87 19.24 -13.78 2.35
N ALA A 88 19.99 -14.32 3.33
CA ALA A 88 20.29 -13.61 4.57
C ALA A 88 20.98 -12.25 4.33
N LYS A 89 21.94 -12.19 3.40
CA LYS A 89 22.60 -10.93 3.01
C LYS A 89 21.64 -9.99 2.30
N GLU A 90 20.82 -10.50 1.39
CA GLU A 90 19.80 -9.70 0.68
C GLU A 90 18.79 -9.10 1.67
N LEU A 91 18.35 -9.87 2.66
CA LEU A 91 17.43 -9.42 3.72
C LEU A 91 18.02 -8.28 4.56
N LEU A 92 19.31 -8.34 4.91
CA LEU A 92 19.96 -7.24 5.62
C LEU A 92 19.88 -5.93 4.83
N LEU A 93 20.12 -6.00 3.51
CA LEU A 93 20.01 -4.85 2.62
C LEU A 93 18.56 -4.37 2.47
N VAL A 94 17.58 -5.27 2.37
CA VAL A 94 16.15 -4.91 2.37
C VAL A 94 15.77 -4.19 3.66
N LYS A 95 16.20 -4.69 4.83
CA LYS A 95 15.95 -4.03 6.13
C LYS A 95 16.55 -2.64 6.19
N GLN A 96 17.74 -2.44 5.61
CA GLN A 96 18.35 -1.12 5.49
C GLN A 96 17.54 -0.20 4.57
N ILE A 97 17.06 -0.70 3.42
CA ILE A 97 16.18 0.07 2.52
C ILE A 97 14.92 0.51 3.24
N ILE A 98 14.25 -0.40 3.96
CA ILE A 98 13.04 -0.12 4.75
C ILE A 98 13.30 0.98 5.77
N LYS A 99 14.38 0.83 6.55
CA LYS A 99 14.74 1.79 7.61
C LYS A 99 15.09 3.17 7.02
N ASN A 100 15.96 3.22 6.01
CA ASN A 100 16.47 4.47 5.45
C ASN A 100 15.41 5.25 4.66
N ASN A 101 14.39 4.56 4.14
CA ASN A 101 13.30 5.18 3.39
C ASN A 101 12.00 5.32 4.19
N GLU A 102 12.03 5.04 5.49
CA GLU A 102 10.87 5.12 6.39
C GLU A 102 9.66 4.34 5.85
N ILE A 103 9.91 3.18 5.24
CA ILE A 103 8.86 2.34 4.64
C ILE A 103 8.00 1.78 5.78
N LYS A 104 6.70 2.06 5.74
CA LYS A 104 5.76 1.59 6.75
C LYS A 104 5.37 0.14 6.51
N ILE A 105 5.45 -0.68 7.54
CA ILE A 105 4.98 -2.05 7.48
C ILE A 105 3.49 -2.07 7.80
N ILE A 106 2.70 -2.71 6.94
CA ILE A 106 1.25 -2.90 7.13
C ILE A 106 0.94 -4.39 7.21
N ASP A 107 -0.05 -4.74 8.03
CA ASP A 107 -0.42 -6.14 8.20
C ASP A 107 -1.21 -6.68 7.01
N SER A 108 -0.93 -7.95 6.69
CA SER A 108 -1.74 -8.73 5.76
C SER A 108 -3.02 -9.16 6.46
N THR A 109 -4.15 -8.84 5.84
CA THR A 109 -5.47 -9.27 6.33
C THR A 109 -6.01 -10.49 5.60
N MET A 110 -5.36 -10.90 4.49
CA MET A 110 -5.75 -12.08 3.72
C MET A 110 -4.66 -13.15 3.75
N GLU A 111 -5.05 -14.39 3.46
CA GLU A 111 -4.12 -15.50 3.33
C GLU A 111 -3.30 -15.40 2.03
N ASP A 112 -3.97 -15.04 0.93
CA ASP A 112 -3.35 -14.80 -0.37
C ASP A 112 -2.93 -13.32 -0.49
N VAL A 113 -1.63 -13.09 -0.40
CA VAL A 113 -1.00 -11.76 -0.48
C VAL A 113 -1.25 -11.12 -1.84
N ASP A 114 -1.22 -11.88 -2.94
CA ASP A 114 -1.41 -11.30 -4.27
C ASP A 114 -2.85 -10.80 -4.44
N THR A 115 -3.83 -11.57 -3.94
CA THR A 115 -5.23 -11.13 -3.93
C THR A 115 -5.41 -9.89 -3.07
N GLU A 116 -4.76 -9.83 -1.90
CA GLU A 116 -4.77 -8.63 -1.07
C GLU A 116 -4.16 -7.40 -1.78
N LEU A 117 -3.05 -7.57 -2.49
CA LEU A 117 -2.41 -6.50 -3.27
C LEU A 117 -3.32 -6.00 -4.40
N VAL A 118 -4.05 -6.90 -5.08
CA VAL A 118 -5.06 -6.51 -6.08
C VAL A 118 -6.18 -5.70 -5.44
N GLU A 119 -6.72 -6.12 -4.29
CA GLU A 119 -7.77 -5.36 -3.60
C GLU A 119 -7.27 -4.00 -3.10
N LYS A 120 -6.06 -3.92 -2.55
CA LYS A 120 -5.45 -2.63 -2.18
C LYS A 120 -5.25 -1.73 -3.40
N SER A 121 -4.93 -2.28 -4.57
CA SER A 121 -4.78 -1.48 -5.79
C SER A 121 -6.08 -0.77 -6.20
N LYS A 122 -7.24 -1.42 -6.03
CA LYS A 122 -8.57 -0.85 -6.29
C LYS A 122 -8.92 0.31 -5.36
N GLN A 123 -8.28 0.38 -4.19
CA GLN A 123 -8.46 1.44 -3.20
C GLN A 123 -7.60 2.68 -3.49
N GLY A 124 -6.94 2.73 -4.66
CA GLY A 124 -6.10 3.87 -5.07
C GLY A 124 -4.63 3.73 -4.68
N ASN A 125 -4.20 2.59 -4.14
CA ASN A 125 -2.79 2.32 -3.91
C ASN A 125 -2.10 1.90 -5.22
N ILE A 126 -0.85 2.32 -5.41
CA ILE A 126 -0.01 1.81 -6.49
C ILE A 126 0.78 0.61 -5.95
N ILE A 127 0.81 -0.49 -6.69
CA ILE A 127 1.56 -1.69 -6.28
C ILE A 127 2.87 -1.76 -7.06
N ALA A 128 4.01 -1.76 -6.37
CA ALA A 128 5.31 -1.96 -6.98
C ALA A 128 5.67 -3.45 -6.97
N THR A 129 5.62 -4.11 -8.13
CA THR A 129 5.93 -5.55 -8.29
C THR A 129 6.52 -5.84 -9.67
N ASN A 130 7.52 -6.74 -9.69
CA ASN A 130 8.10 -7.24 -10.94
C ASN A 130 7.40 -8.51 -11.45
N ASP A 131 6.42 -9.06 -10.72
CA ASP A 131 5.63 -10.19 -11.18
C ASP A 131 4.68 -9.76 -12.31
N LYS A 132 4.84 -10.36 -13.50
CA LYS A 132 4.02 -10.04 -14.67
C LYS A 132 2.56 -10.42 -14.46
N ASN A 133 2.27 -11.57 -13.87
CA ASN A 133 0.91 -12.03 -13.65
C ASN A 133 0.17 -11.14 -12.66
N LEU A 134 0.84 -10.72 -11.57
CA LEU A 134 0.26 -9.79 -10.61
C LEU A 134 -0.05 -8.44 -11.24
N ARG A 135 0.86 -7.88 -12.07
CA ARG A 135 0.60 -6.65 -12.82
C ARG A 135 -0.61 -6.76 -13.74
N GLU A 136 -0.75 -7.86 -14.47
CA GLU A 136 -1.90 -8.08 -15.34
C GLU A 136 -3.21 -8.17 -14.53
N ARG A 137 -3.18 -8.82 -13.35
CA ARG A 137 -4.33 -8.88 -12.44
C ARG A 137 -4.71 -7.49 -11.93
N ILE A 138 -3.73 -6.69 -11.50
CA ILE A 138 -3.93 -5.31 -11.04
C ILE A 138 -4.53 -4.46 -12.16
N LYS A 139 -3.98 -4.54 -13.38
CA LYS A 139 -4.48 -3.80 -14.54
C LYS A 139 -5.93 -4.18 -14.87
N LYS A 140 -6.24 -5.48 -14.91
CA LYS A 140 -7.61 -5.99 -15.13
C LYS A 140 -8.59 -5.52 -14.05
N ALA A 141 -8.10 -5.30 -12.84
CA ALA A 141 -8.88 -4.78 -11.72
C ALA A 141 -9.02 -3.23 -11.73
N GLY A 142 -8.44 -2.53 -12.70
CA GLY A 142 -8.44 -1.06 -12.76
C GLY A 142 -7.45 -0.39 -11.81
N GLY A 143 -6.54 -1.15 -11.20
CA GLY A 143 -5.48 -0.64 -10.34
C GLY A 143 -4.23 -0.22 -11.12
N LYS A 144 -3.29 0.43 -10.43
CA LYS A 144 -2.01 0.88 -10.99
C LYS A 144 -0.85 0.09 -10.41
N SER A 145 0.19 -0.11 -11.22
CA SER A 145 1.41 -0.80 -10.78
C SER A 145 2.69 -0.10 -11.25
N ILE A 146 3.76 -0.29 -10.49
CA ILE A 146 5.12 0.15 -10.82
C ILE A 146 5.99 -1.08 -10.95
N TYR A 147 6.90 -1.07 -11.91
CA TYR A 147 7.86 -2.16 -12.10
C TYR A 147 9.16 -1.65 -12.70
N ILE A 148 10.21 -2.46 -12.52
CA ILE A 148 11.53 -2.21 -13.07
C ILE A 148 11.56 -2.79 -14.48
N ARG A 149 11.77 -1.94 -15.48
CA ARG A 149 11.89 -2.30 -16.90
C ARG A 149 13.32 -2.07 -17.39
N SER A 150 14.02 -3.17 -17.69
CA SER A 150 15.46 -3.15 -17.96
C SER A 150 16.24 -2.63 -16.73
N LEU A 151 17.54 -2.90 -16.63
CA LEU A 151 18.33 -2.63 -15.42
C LEU A 151 18.42 -1.12 -15.02
N ASN A 152 17.79 -0.21 -15.78
CA ASN A 152 17.95 1.24 -15.65
C ASN A 152 16.66 2.08 -15.72
N PHE A 153 15.44 1.53 -15.82
CA PHE A 153 14.22 2.37 -15.93
C PHE A 153 13.01 1.84 -15.16
N ILE A 154 12.31 2.73 -14.44
CA ILE A 154 10.99 2.45 -13.87
C ILE A 154 9.90 2.97 -14.80
N GLU A 155 9.00 2.08 -15.21
CA GLU A 155 7.81 2.44 -15.96
C GLU A 155 6.62 2.62 -15.01
N THR A 156 6.08 3.84 -14.98
CA THR A 156 4.81 4.15 -14.33
C THR A 156 3.72 3.96 -15.37
N SER A 157 2.96 2.87 -15.31
CA SER A 157 1.80 2.73 -16.19
C SER A 157 0.73 3.74 -15.78
N GLU A 158 0.52 4.75 -16.64
CA GLU A 158 -0.62 5.68 -16.66
C GLU A 158 -0.93 6.37 -15.33
N ILE A 159 -0.01 7.23 -14.88
CA ILE A 159 -0.33 8.28 -13.90
C ILE A 159 -0.65 9.55 -14.69
N GLU A 160 -1.85 9.61 -15.27
CA GLU A 160 -2.42 10.90 -15.64
C GLU A 160 -2.78 11.64 -14.35
N GLN A 161 -2.13 12.79 -14.17
CA GLN A 161 -2.48 13.76 -13.13
C GLN A 161 -3.76 14.46 -13.61
N ASN A 162 -4.88 14.18 -12.95
CA ASN A 162 -6.08 15.02 -13.01
C ASN A 162 -5.93 16.19 -12.04
#